data_AF-A0A5N1IY68-F1
#
_entry.id   AF-A0A5N1IY68-F1
#
_cell.length_a   1.000
_cell.length_b   1.000
_cell.length_c   1.000
_cell.angle_alpha   90.00
_cell.angle_beta   90.00
_cell.angle_gamma   90.00
#
_symmetry.space_group_name_H-M   'P 1'
#
loop_
_entity.id
_entity.type
_entity.pdbx_description
1 polymer ?
#
loop_
_entity_poly.entity_id
_entity_poly.type
_entity_poly.pdbx_seq_one_letter_code
_entity_poly.pdbx_strand_id
1 'polypeptide(L)'
;MKTLRILFAAFSLVIFSVNAQAQGKKTETVKIKTSSVCDMCKKTIEKSMAYEKGVQQATLDVRSQMLLVQYRPDKTNVEALRKAVSQIGYDADSVAANPQAYNKLNDCCKKDKGIH
;
A
#
# COMPACT_ATOMS: atom_id res chain seq x y z
N MET A 1 -15.72 -51.55 -29.40
CA MET A 1 -14.46 -51.22 -28.66
C MET A 1 -13.72 -49.99 -29.19
N LYS A 2 -13.85 -49.59 -30.47
CA LYS A 2 -13.17 -48.40 -31.01
C LYS A 2 -13.80 -47.07 -30.55
N THR A 3 -15.13 -47.01 -30.45
CA THR A 3 -15.89 -45.84 -29.95
C THR A 3 -15.72 -45.62 -28.44
N LEU A 4 -15.57 -46.70 -27.65
CA LEU A 4 -15.31 -46.63 -26.21
C LEU A 4 -13.90 -46.09 -25.89
N ARG A 5 -12.91 -46.35 -26.77
CA ARG A 5 -11.56 -45.76 -26.67
C ARG A 5 -11.53 -44.28 -27.01
N ILE A 6 -12.38 -43.84 -27.94
CA ILE A 6 -12.52 -42.41 -28.33
C ILE A 6 -13.19 -41.61 -27.19
N LEU A 7 -14.18 -42.20 -26.50
CA LEU A 7 -14.82 -41.59 -25.32
C LEU A 7 -13.86 -41.49 -24.11
N PHE A 8 -12.98 -42.47 -23.90
CA PHE A 8 -11.98 -42.43 -22.82
C PHE A 8 -10.86 -41.40 -23.08
N ALA A 9 -10.43 -41.24 -24.34
CA ALA A 9 -9.44 -40.24 -24.73
C ALA A 9 -9.99 -38.79 -24.68
N ALA A 10 -11.28 -38.61 -24.98
CA ALA A 10 -11.95 -37.32 -24.81
C ALA A 10 -12.13 -36.93 -23.34
N PHE A 11 -12.36 -37.92 -22.45
CA PHE A 11 -12.52 -37.68 -21.02
C PHE A 11 -11.21 -37.27 -20.32
N SER A 12 -10.05 -37.72 -20.80
CA SER A 12 -8.75 -37.31 -20.26
C SER A 12 -8.34 -35.86 -20.62
N LEU A 13 -8.89 -35.29 -21.70
CA LEU A 13 -8.48 -33.95 -22.16
C LEU A 13 -9.08 -32.80 -21.34
N VAL A 14 -10.16 -33.06 -20.59
CA VAL A 14 -10.90 -32.05 -19.81
C VAL A 14 -10.24 -31.77 -18.45
N ILE A 15 -9.42 -32.69 -17.95
CA ILE A 15 -8.87 -32.62 -16.58
C ILE A 15 -7.58 -31.77 -16.52
N PHE A 16 -6.96 -31.46 -17.66
CA PHE A 16 -5.70 -30.70 -17.69
C PHE A 16 -5.89 -29.17 -17.53
N SER A 17 -7.11 -28.66 -17.68
CA SER A 17 -7.39 -27.21 -17.74
C SER A 17 -7.54 -26.52 -16.39
N VAL A 18 -7.55 -27.24 -15.25
CA VAL A 18 -7.88 -26.66 -13.93
C VAL A 18 -6.69 -26.33 -13.03
N ASN A 19 -5.44 -26.46 -13.50
CA ASN A 19 -4.26 -26.06 -12.73
C ASN A 19 -3.92 -24.56 -12.89
N ALA A 20 -4.93 -23.68 -12.86
CA ALA A 20 -4.71 -22.25 -12.70
C ALA A 20 -4.29 -21.99 -11.25
N GLN A 21 -3.00 -22.19 -10.96
CA GLN A 21 -2.42 -21.94 -9.65
C GLN A 21 -2.63 -20.46 -9.30
N ALA A 22 -3.54 -20.21 -8.35
CA ALA A 22 -3.72 -18.92 -7.70
C ALA A 22 -2.49 -18.63 -6.81
N GLN A 23 -1.39 -18.18 -7.42
CA GLN A 23 -0.27 -17.62 -6.66
C GLN A 23 -0.74 -16.30 -6.05
N GLY A 24 -1.17 -16.35 -4.79
CA GLY A 24 -1.45 -15.15 -3.99
C GLY A 24 -0.24 -14.22 -4.03
N LYS A 25 -0.44 -13.00 -4.52
CA LYS A 25 0.63 -12.00 -4.61
C LYS A 25 1.20 -11.77 -3.21
N LYS A 26 2.51 -12.02 -3.01
CA LYS A 26 3.18 -11.81 -1.72
C LYS A 26 2.99 -10.35 -1.30
N THR A 27 2.56 -10.14 -0.06
CA THR A 27 2.41 -8.82 0.56
C THR A 27 3.21 -8.75 1.85
N GLU A 28 3.79 -7.59 2.13
CA GLU A 28 4.50 -7.28 3.36
C GLU A 28 3.86 -6.07 4.03
N THR A 29 4.12 -5.88 5.33
CA THR A 29 3.59 -4.75 6.10
C THR A 29 4.73 -4.01 6.75
N VAL A 30 4.72 -2.68 6.63
CA VAL A 30 5.68 -1.80 7.29
C VAL A 30 4.96 -0.77 8.16
N LYS A 31 5.61 -0.39 9.26
CA LYS A 31 5.20 0.73 10.13
C LYS A 31 6.12 1.91 9.84
N ILE A 32 5.54 3.05 9.54
CA ILE A 32 6.25 4.31 9.28
C ILE A 32 5.76 5.33 10.29
N LYS A 33 6.67 5.89 11.10
CA LYS A 33 6.37 7.00 12.00
C LYS A 33 6.23 8.27 11.19
N THR A 34 5.13 8.99 11.37
CA THR A 34 4.85 10.24 10.64
C THR A 34 4.76 11.45 11.54
N SER A 35 4.72 12.64 10.96
CA SER A 35 4.46 13.91 11.65
C SER A 35 2.98 14.31 11.64
N SER A 36 2.05 13.37 11.42
CA SER A 36 0.61 13.65 11.39
C SER A 36 0.10 14.14 12.75
N VAL A 37 -0.87 15.05 12.78
CA VAL A 37 -1.36 15.64 14.03
C VAL A 37 -2.87 15.48 14.28
N CYS A 38 -3.67 15.18 13.25
CA CYS A 38 -5.12 15.07 13.38
C CYS A 38 -5.75 14.11 12.36
N ASP A 39 -7.07 13.87 12.48
CA ASP A 39 -7.80 12.98 11.57
C ASP A 39 -7.87 13.49 10.11
N MET A 40 -7.73 14.80 9.89
CA MET A 40 -7.57 15.35 8.54
C MET A 40 -6.23 14.95 7.91
N CYS A 41 -5.15 14.93 8.70
CA CYS A 41 -3.86 14.41 8.26
C CYS A 41 -3.99 12.93 7.88
N LYS A 42 -4.66 12.13 8.72
CA LYS A 42 -4.96 10.71 8.46
C LYS A 42 -5.63 10.50 7.10
N LYS A 43 -6.76 11.17 6.88
CA LYS A 43 -7.50 11.06 5.61
C LYS A 43 -6.64 11.43 4.40
N THR A 44 -5.81 12.47 4.53
CA THR A 44 -4.92 12.93 3.45
C THR A 44 -3.85 11.89 3.13
N ILE A 45 -3.16 11.38 4.16
CA ILE A 45 -2.09 10.39 3.98
C ILE A 45 -2.67 9.07 3.45
N GLU A 46 -3.72 8.53 4.06
CA GLU A 46 -4.33 7.26 3.63
C GLU A 46 -4.84 7.33 2.19
N LYS A 47 -5.49 8.44 1.81
CA LYS A 47 -5.98 8.65 0.45
C LYS A 47 -4.83 8.69 -0.56
N SER A 48 -3.78 9.45 -0.29
CA SER A 48 -2.63 9.54 -1.20
C SER A 48 -1.89 8.20 -1.31
N MET A 49 -1.68 7.50 -0.20
CA MET A 49 -1.02 6.19 -0.19
C MET A 49 -1.82 5.11 -0.92
N ALA A 50 -3.15 5.22 -0.99
CA ALA A 50 -3.96 4.29 -1.77
C ALA A 50 -3.69 4.34 -3.29
N TYR A 51 -3.12 5.45 -3.79
CA TYR A 51 -2.70 5.60 -5.19
C TYR A 51 -1.23 5.22 -5.42
N GLU A 52 -0.47 4.96 -4.36
CA GLU A 52 0.94 4.59 -4.49
C GLU A 52 1.10 3.19 -5.06
N LYS A 53 2.03 3.06 -6.01
CA LYS A 53 2.25 1.81 -6.73
C LYS A 53 2.61 0.69 -5.74
N GLY A 54 1.84 -0.41 -5.81
CA GLY A 54 2.10 -1.59 -5.01
C GLY A 54 1.51 -1.55 -3.60
N VAL A 55 0.97 -0.41 -3.14
CA VAL A 55 0.20 -0.35 -1.88
C VAL A 55 -1.11 -1.11 -2.05
N GLN A 56 -1.46 -1.90 -1.04
CA GLN A 56 -2.73 -2.63 -0.94
C GLN A 56 -3.63 -1.99 0.11
N GLN A 57 -3.04 -1.53 1.22
CA GLN A 57 -3.75 -0.85 2.29
C GLN A 57 -2.81 0.11 3.01
N ALA A 58 -3.34 1.24 3.46
CA ALA A 58 -2.64 2.20 4.31
C ALA A 58 -3.58 2.66 5.42
N THR A 59 -3.17 2.51 6.68
CA THR A 59 -3.94 2.89 7.85
C THR A 59 -3.06 3.66 8.83
N LEU A 60 -3.43 4.90 9.14
CA LEU A 60 -2.71 5.75 10.08
C LEU A 60 -3.43 5.80 11.44
N ASP A 61 -2.73 5.46 12.51
CA ASP A 61 -3.18 5.76 13.86
C ASP A 61 -2.67 7.15 14.26
N VAL A 62 -3.59 8.12 14.45
CA VAL A 62 -3.24 9.52 14.74
C VAL A 62 -2.57 9.67 16.10
N ARG A 63 -3.00 8.87 17.10
CA ARG A 63 -2.48 8.97 18.49
C ARG A 63 -1.00 8.61 18.56
N SER A 64 -0.62 7.56 17.87
CA SER A 64 0.78 7.09 17.77
C SER A 64 1.52 7.68 16.58
N GLN A 65 0.82 8.35 15.66
CA GLN A 65 1.31 8.86 14.38
C GLN A 65 1.92 7.76 13.49
N MET A 66 1.50 6.51 13.69
CA MET A 66 2.06 5.34 13.00
C MET A 66 1.20 4.98 11.79
N LEU A 67 1.82 5.01 10.61
CA LEU A 67 1.23 4.57 9.36
C LEU A 67 1.59 3.11 9.12
N LEU A 68 0.59 2.23 9.11
CA LEU A 68 0.73 0.85 8.67
C LEU A 68 0.45 0.78 7.18
N VAL A 69 1.42 0.31 6.39
CA VAL A 69 1.27 0.12 4.95
C VAL A 69 1.45 -1.34 4.61
N GLN A 70 0.41 -1.95 4.07
CA GLN A 70 0.51 -3.26 3.42
C GLN A 70 0.83 -3.03 1.94
N TYR A 71 1.91 -3.63 1.45
CA TYR A 71 2.40 -3.41 0.09
C TYR A 71 2.94 -4.68 -0.55
N ARG A 72 3.11 -4.61 -1.86
CA ARG A 72 3.72 -5.66 -2.67
C ARG A 72 5.21 -5.39 -2.87
N PRO A 73 6.12 -6.20 -2.32
CA PRO A 73 7.57 -6.00 -2.45
C PRO A 73 8.07 -6.16 -3.89
N ASP A 74 7.31 -6.81 -4.78
CA ASP A 74 7.63 -6.88 -6.21
C ASP A 74 7.30 -5.59 -7.00
N LYS A 75 6.61 -4.63 -6.36
CA LYS A 75 6.14 -3.38 -6.99
C LYS A 75 6.72 -2.12 -6.36
N THR A 76 7.07 -2.17 -5.08
CA THR A 76 7.61 -1.04 -4.31
C THR A 76 8.45 -1.54 -3.14
N ASN A 77 9.10 -0.64 -2.42
CA ASN A 77 9.91 -0.91 -1.25
C ASN A 77 9.69 0.15 -0.16
N VAL A 78 10.24 -0.08 1.03
CA VAL A 78 10.00 0.79 2.18
C VAL A 78 10.54 2.22 1.94
N GLU A 79 11.68 2.36 1.27
CA GLU A 79 12.28 3.65 0.95
C GLU A 79 11.38 4.50 0.05
N ALA A 80 10.76 3.87 -0.96
CA ALA A 80 9.80 4.52 -1.84
C ALA A 80 8.54 4.95 -1.09
N LEU A 81 8.04 4.11 -0.18
CA LEU A 81 6.88 4.45 0.65
C LEU A 81 7.15 5.63 1.59
N ARG A 82 8.33 5.68 2.23
CA ARG A 82 8.74 6.84 3.03
C ARG A 82 8.85 8.10 2.19
N LYS A 83 9.44 7.98 0.99
CA LYS A 83 9.52 9.10 0.05
C LYS A 83 8.14 9.59 -0.37
N ALA A 84 7.19 8.69 -0.62
CA ALA A 84 5.81 9.07 -0.95
C ALA A 84 5.17 9.89 0.19
N VAL A 85 5.31 9.45 1.45
CA VAL A 85 4.85 10.21 2.62
C VAL A 85 5.51 11.60 2.70
N SER A 86 6.82 11.67 2.47
CA SER A 86 7.56 12.94 2.39
C SER A 86 7.02 13.87 1.30
N GLN A 87 6.69 13.35 0.12
CA GLN A 87 6.12 14.13 -0.99
C GLN A 87 4.69 14.61 -0.74
N ILE A 88 3.95 13.98 0.17
CA ILE A 88 2.66 14.50 0.64
C ILE A 88 2.86 15.68 1.61
N GLY A 89 4.06 15.81 2.18
CA GLY A 89 4.43 16.89 3.10
C GLY A 89 4.50 16.46 4.56
N TYR A 90 4.63 15.16 4.87
CA TYR A 90 4.79 14.68 6.23
C TYR A 90 6.13 14.00 6.42
N ASP A 91 6.71 14.04 7.62
CA ASP A 91 7.90 13.24 7.91
C ASP A 91 7.56 11.75 7.84
N ALA A 92 8.56 10.93 7.54
CA ALA A 92 8.44 9.48 7.42
C ALA A 92 9.72 8.80 7.97
N ASP A 93 9.68 8.41 9.24
CA ASP A 93 10.85 8.00 10.02
C ASP A 93 11.98 9.04 9.95
N SER A 94 13.12 8.69 9.34
CA SER A 94 14.27 9.56 9.12
C SER A 94 14.16 10.44 7.87
N VAL A 95 13.12 10.27 7.05
CA VAL A 95 12.90 11.06 5.84
C VAL A 95 12.05 12.28 6.19
N ALA A 96 12.65 13.46 6.15
CA ALA A 96 11.94 14.72 6.40
C ALA A 96 10.88 15.00 5.32
N ALA A 97 9.82 15.72 5.69
CA ALA A 97 8.82 16.22 4.77
C ALA A 97 9.45 17.03 3.62
N ASN A 98 8.94 16.87 2.40
CA ASN A 98 9.32 17.73 1.29
C ASN A 98 8.89 19.18 1.62
N PRO A 99 9.79 20.18 1.57
CA PRO A 99 9.46 21.54 1.99
C PRO A 99 8.33 22.18 1.17
N GLN A 100 8.28 21.91 -0.14
CA GLN A 100 7.26 22.49 -1.01
C GLN A 100 5.88 21.89 -0.73
N ALA A 101 5.81 20.58 -0.48
CA ALA A 101 4.57 19.91 -0.11
C ALA A 101 4.11 20.34 1.29
N TYR A 102 5.03 20.39 2.25
CA TYR A 102 4.78 20.83 3.62
C TYR A 102 4.16 22.24 3.67
N ASN A 103 4.73 23.18 2.92
CA ASN A 103 4.24 24.56 2.89
C ASN A 103 2.83 24.70 2.30
N LYS A 104 2.42 23.76 1.45
CA LYS A 104 1.07 23.68 0.85
C LYS A 104 0.05 23.01 1.76
N LEU A 105 0.46 22.39 2.86
CA LEU A 105 -0.48 21.88 3.85
C LEU A 105 -1.26 23.02 4.48
N ASN A 106 -2.50 22.72 4.87
CA ASN A 106 -3.25 23.60 5.75
C ASN A 106 -2.48 23.83 7.05
N ASP A 107 -2.63 25.00 7.65
CA ASP A 107 -1.88 25.34 8.86
C ASP A 107 -2.14 24.36 10.02
N CYS A 108 -3.34 23.79 10.11
CA CYS A 108 -3.68 22.76 11.09
C CYS A 108 -2.91 21.43 10.93
N CYS A 109 -2.37 21.16 9.74
CA CYS A 109 -1.65 19.93 9.42
C CYS A 109 -0.13 20.09 9.55
N LYS A 110 0.35 21.31 9.80
CA LYS A 110 1.77 21.62 9.95
C LYS A 110 2.23 21.33 11.38
N LYS A 111 3.27 20.51 11.53
CA LYS A 111 3.83 20.08 12.83
C LYS A 111 4.34 21.23 13.70
N ASP A 112 4.69 22.38 13.12
CA ASP A 112 5.17 23.58 13.83
C ASP A 112 4.05 24.52 14.30
N LYS A 113 2.81 24.31 13.85
CA LYS A 113 1.68 25.22 14.14
C LYS A 113 0.83 24.85 15.36
N GLY A 114 1.18 23.75 16.04
CA GLY A 114 0.50 23.30 17.25
C GLY A 114 -0.91 22.74 16.97
N ILE A 115 -1.25 21.67 17.69
CA ILE A 115 -2.58 21.06 17.65
C ILE A 115 -3.59 22.08 18.19
N HIS A 116 -4.69 22.30 17.49
CA HIS A 116 -5.86 23.00 18.04
C HIS A 116 -6.62 22.05 18.96
#